data_AF-A0A412WX92-F1
#
_entry.id   AF-A0A412WX92-F1
#
_cell.length_a   1.000
_cell.length_b   1.000
_cell.length_c   1.000
_cell.angle_alpha   90.00
_cell.angle_beta   90.00
_cell.angle_gamma   90.00
#
_symmetry.space_group_name_H-M   'P 1'
#
loop_
_entity.id
_entity.type
_entity.pdbx_description
1 polymer ?
#
loop_
_entity_poly.entity_id
_entity_poly.type
_entity_poly.pdbx_seq_one_letter_code
_entity_poly.pdbx_strand_id
1 'polypeptide(L)'
;MERLATLDFVHKAQNLFITGSSGTGKSYLACALGHEACKRGFRTFYANAPKLLGALKVAKVKGTLETELKKIERCQLLILDDLFIVPLDAKERPILLEIIEDRHERKSIIITSQYPSSNWYDMVGDPTIADAILDRIIHTAHTIELYGESMRS
;
A
#
# COMPACT_ATOMS: atom_id res chain seq x y z
N MET A 1 1.43 14.25 -14.75
CA MET A 1 2.52 14.02 -13.78
C MET A 1 2.66 15.15 -12.75
N GLU A 2 2.52 16.44 -13.13
CA GLU A 2 2.68 17.59 -12.20
C GLU A 2 1.86 17.49 -10.90
N ARG A 3 0.63 16.97 -10.96
CA ARG A 3 -0.29 16.89 -9.81
C ARG A 3 0.09 15.89 -8.72
N LEU A 4 0.99 14.95 -9.01
CA LEU A 4 1.46 13.96 -8.02
C LEU A 4 2.73 14.44 -7.31
N ALA A 5 3.56 15.22 -8.00
CA ALA A 5 4.73 15.87 -7.41
C ALA A 5 4.34 16.93 -6.37
N THR A 6 3.12 17.48 -6.43
CA THR A 6 2.58 18.37 -5.40
C THR A 6 2.10 17.62 -4.14
N LEU A 7 2.00 16.29 -4.19
CA LEU A 7 1.48 15.44 -3.11
C LEU A 7 0.06 15.79 -2.65
N ASP A 8 -0.75 16.39 -3.52
CA ASP A 8 -2.15 16.74 -3.23
C ASP A 8 -2.95 15.54 -2.71
N PHE A 9 -2.66 14.33 -3.22
CA PHE A 9 -3.34 13.11 -2.80
C PHE A 9 -3.10 12.81 -1.31
N VAL A 10 -1.90 13.12 -0.78
CA VAL A 10 -1.56 12.95 0.64
C VAL A 10 -2.38 13.90 1.51
N HIS A 11 -2.51 15.16 1.08
CA HIS A 11 -3.35 16.15 1.77
C HIS A 11 -4.84 15.77 1.78
N LYS A 12 -5.32 15.14 0.71
CA LYS A 12 -6.72 14.74 0.55
C LYS A 12 -7.05 13.34 1.08
N ALA A 13 -6.09 12.68 1.73
CA ALA A 13 -6.23 11.30 2.18
C ALA A 13 -6.66 10.32 1.07
N GLN A 14 -6.21 10.58 -0.16
CA GLN A 14 -6.47 9.74 -1.34
C GLN A 14 -5.36 8.72 -1.49
N ASN A 15 -5.66 7.55 -2.05
CA ASN A 15 -4.65 6.51 -2.29
C ASN A 15 -3.97 6.67 -3.65
N LEU A 16 -2.83 6.02 -3.83
CA LEU A 16 -2.14 5.95 -5.11
C LEU A 16 -1.71 4.52 -5.40
N PHE A 17 -2.13 3.97 -6.53
CA PHE A 17 -1.72 2.68 -7.01
C PHE A 17 -0.72 2.83 -8.14
N ILE A 18 0.39 2.12 -8.03
CA ILE A 18 1.44 2.08 -9.04
C ILE A 18 1.56 0.63 -9.51
N THR A 19 1.04 0.35 -10.69
CA THR A 19 0.99 -0.99 -11.26
C THR A 19 1.91 -1.13 -12.46
N GLY A 20 2.20 -2.36 -12.87
CA GLY A 20 3.05 -2.65 -14.04
C GLY A 20 3.99 -3.82 -13.82
N SER A 21 4.58 -4.33 -14.90
CA SER A 21 5.46 -5.50 -14.88
C SER A 21 6.69 -5.34 -13.99
N SER A 22 7.36 -6.43 -13.64
CA SER A 22 8.63 -6.39 -12.90
C SER A 22 9.65 -5.50 -13.61
N GLY A 23 10.40 -4.70 -12.84
CA GLY A 23 11.46 -3.85 -13.39
C GLY A 23 11.02 -2.50 -13.97
N THR A 24 9.72 -2.21 -14.11
CA THR A 24 9.24 -0.94 -14.72
C THR A 24 9.41 0.32 -13.85
N GLY A 25 10.03 0.22 -12.67
CA GLY A 25 10.29 1.37 -11.80
C GLY A 25 9.22 1.70 -10.75
N LYS A 26 8.26 0.80 -10.48
CA LYS A 26 7.18 1.02 -9.49
C LYS A 26 7.70 1.43 -8.10
N SER A 27 8.59 0.63 -7.51
CA SER A 27 9.19 0.90 -6.20
C SER A 27 10.01 2.20 -6.22
N TYR A 28 10.69 2.49 -7.33
CA TYR A 28 11.44 3.75 -7.49
C TYR A 28 10.50 4.95 -7.40
N LEU A 29 9.39 4.94 -8.14
CA LEU A 29 8.41 6.03 -8.12
C LEU A 29 7.75 6.18 -6.74
N ALA A 30 7.37 5.07 -6.10
CA ALA A 30 6.82 5.08 -4.75
C ALA A 30 7.81 5.71 -3.74
N CYS A 31 9.08 5.30 -3.78
CA CYS A 31 10.13 5.85 -2.93
C CYS A 31 10.42 7.33 -3.23
N ALA A 32 10.42 7.75 -4.50
CA ALA A 32 10.62 9.14 -4.88
C ALA A 32 9.51 10.04 -4.33
N LEU A 33 8.25 9.61 -4.43
CA LEU A 33 7.10 10.31 -3.83
C LEU A 33 7.17 10.30 -2.30
N GLY A 34 7.55 9.17 -1.68
CA GLY A 34 7.75 9.07 -0.24
C GLY A 34 8.85 10.00 0.28
N HIS A 35 9.95 10.13 -0.47
CA HIS A 35 11.04 11.05 -0.16
C HIS A 35 10.59 12.51 -0.25
N GLU A 36 9.87 12.86 -1.31
CA GLU A 36 9.27 14.20 -1.42
C GLU A 36 8.27 14.47 -0.29
N ALA A 37 7.50 13.45 0.14
CA ALA A 37 6.58 13.59 1.26
C ALA A 37 7.32 13.89 2.57
N CYS A 38 8.43 13.18 2.83
CA CYS A 38 9.30 13.47 3.96
C CYS A 38 9.86 14.90 3.92
N LYS A 39 10.29 15.38 2.74
CA LYS A 39 10.78 16.76 2.58
C LYS A 39 9.71 17.81 2.92
N ARG A 40 8.44 17.50 2.66
CA ARG A 40 7.30 18.35 3.01
C ARG A 40 6.77 18.16 4.43
N GLY A 41 7.49 17.40 5.26
CA GLY A 41 7.14 17.19 6.67
C GLY A 41 6.08 16.11 6.90
N PHE A 42 5.70 15.35 5.88
CA PHE A 42 4.82 14.20 6.09
C PHE A 42 5.61 13.05 6.70
N ARG A 43 5.12 12.52 7.82
CA ARG A 43 5.65 11.29 8.36
C ARG A 43 5.30 10.14 7.42
N THR A 44 6.30 9.55 6.79
CA THR A 44 6.15 8.44 5.84
C THR A 44 6.64 7.13 6.46
N PHE A 45 5.94 6.03 6.22
CA PHE A 45 6.36 4.68 6.56
C PHE A 45 6.45 3.85 5.29
N TYR A 46 7.62 3.28 5.02
CA TYR A 46 7.83 2.38 3.89
C TYR A 46 7.94 0.95 4.37
N ALA A 47 7.28 0.03 3.65
CA ALA A 47 7.45 -1.40 3.84
C ALA A 47 7.30 -2.17 2.53
N ASN A 48 8.09 -3.22 2.39
CA ASN A 48 7.75 -4.31 1.49
C ASN A 48 6.58 -5.10 2.11
N ALA A 49 5.45 -5.18 1.42
CA ALA A 49 4.19 -5.64 1.96
C ALA A 49 4.21 -7.10 2.44
N PRO A 50 4.74 -8.08 1.68
CA PRO A 50 4.86 -9.46 2.16
C PRO A 50 5.67 -9.58 3.47
N LYS A 51 6.80 -8.85 3.55
CA LYS A 51 7.65 -8.85 4.76
C LYS A 51 6.92 -8.22 5.96
N LEU A 52 6.21 -7.11 5.74
CA LEU A 52 5.43 -6.46 6.80
C LEU A 52 4.31 -7.35 7.32
N LEU A 53 3.50 -7.92 6.43
CA LEU A 53 2.38 -8.79 6.82
C LEU A 53 2.89 -10.05 7.54
N GLY A 54 4.00 -10.63 7.09
CA GLY A 54 4.68 -11.72 7.79
C GLY A 54 5.14 -11.32 9.20
N ALA A 55 5.74 -10.14 9.37
CA ALA A 55 6.15 -9.63 10.68
C ALA A 55 4.95 -9.37 11.60
N LEU A 56 3.87 -8.78 11.09
CA LEU A 56 2.65 -8.51 11.85
C LEU A 56 1.92 -9.80 12.26
N LYS A 57 1.94 -10.83 11.41
CA LYS A 57 1.45 -12.17 11.75
C LYS A 57 2.20 -12.76 12.95
N VAL A 58 3.52 -12.60 13.00
CA VAL A 58 4.33 -12.98 14.16
C VAL A 58 4.02 -12.11 15.38
N ALA A 59 3.87 -10.79 15.19
CA ALA A 59 3.51 -9.86 16.27
C ALA A 59 2.16 -10.22 16.91
N LYS A 60 1.19 -10.67 16.12
CA LYS A 60 -0.12 -11.15 16.59
C LYS A 60 0.02 -12.36 17.51
N VAL A 61 0.84 -13.34 17.13
CA VAL A 61 1.14 -14.53 17.97
C VAL A 61 1.84 -14.12 19.28
N LYS A 62 2.69 -13.09 19.23
CA LYS A 62 3.41 -12.57 20.40
C LYS A 62 2.61 -11.57 21.25
N GLY A 63 1.36 -11.26 20.90
CA GLY A 63 0.54 -10.26 21.61
C GLY A 63 1.04 -8.82 21.47
N THR A 64 1.80 -8.50 20.41
CA THR A 64 2.41 -7.18 20.16
C THR A 64 1.88 -6.47 18.92
N LEU A 65 0.86 -7.04 18.26
CA LEU A 65 0.29 -6.51 17.01
C LEU A 65 -0.15 -5.04 17.15
N GLU A 66 -0.91 -4.71 18.19
CA GLU A 66 -1.42 -3.36 18.43
C GLU A 66 -0.31 -2.31 18.49
N THR A 67 0.83 -2.66 19.10
CA THR A 67 2.00 -1.77 19.17
C THR A 67 2.60 -1.51 17.78
N GLU A 68 2.67 -2.53 16.92
CA GLU A 68 3.16 -2.37 15.55
C GLU A 68 2.17 -1.59 14.68
N LEU A 69 0.86 -1.85 14.81
CA LEU A 69 -0.18 -1.10 14.11
C LEU A 69 -0.16 0.37 14.50
N LYS A 70 0.00 0.71 15.78
CA LYS A 70 0.16 2.11 16.24
C LYS A 70 1.36 2.82 15.59
N LYS A 71 2.43 2.11 15.22
CA LYS A 71 3.56 2.74 14.50
C LYS A 71 3.14 3.11 13.07
N ILE A 72 2.40 2.23 12.40
CA ILE A 72 1.86 2.44 11.05
C ILE A 72 0.81 3.56 11.08
N GLU A 73 -0.11 3.53 12.03
CA GLU A 73 -1.17 4.52 12.19
C GLU A 73 -0.60 5.95 12.30
N ARG A 74 0.52 6.13 13.01
CA ARG A 74 1.15 7.46 13.20
C ARG A 74 1.67 8.11 11.92
N CYS A 75 1.86 7.38 10.83
CA CYS A 75 2.36 7.95 9.57
C CYS A 75 1.22 8.48 8.68
N GLN A 76 1.43 9.67 8.10
CA GLN A 76 0.48 10.29 7.16
C GLN A 76 0.51 9.59 5.80
N LEU A 77 1.66 9.05 5.40
CA LEU A 77 1.83 8.31 4.16
C LEU A 77 2.39 6.91 4.46
N LEU A 78 1.64 5.87 4.08
CA LEU A 78 2.10 4.48 4.14
C LEU A 78 2.42 4.03 2.72
N ILE A 79 3.58 3.41 2.51
CA ILE A 79 3.96 2.78 1.26
C ILE A 79 4.00 1.27 1.47
N LEU A 80 3.11 0.56 0.80
CA LEU A 80 3.07 -0.89 0.71
C LEU A 80 3.63 -1.31 -0.65
N ASP A 81 4.92 -1.58 -0.68
CA ASP A 81 5.62 -1.99 -1.89
C ASP A 81 5.44 -3.49 -2.14
N ASP A 82 5.21 -3.88 -3.40
CA ASP A 82 5.06 -5.26 -3.86
C ASP A 82 3.87 -6.01 -3.23
N LEU A 83 2.74 -5.31 -3.03
CA LEU A 83 1.52 -5.94 -2.56
C LEU A 83 0.98 -6.92 -3.62
N PHE A 84 0.43 -8.04 -3.14
CA PHE A 84 -0.17 -9.10 -3.95
C PHE A 84 0.79 -9.81 -4.92
N ILE A 85 2.11 -9.76 -4.70
CA ILE A 85 3.04 -10.70 -5.40
C ILE A 85 2.65 -12.16 -5.11
N VAL A 86 2.18 -12.41 -3.89
CA VAL A 86 1.56 -13.68 -3.49
C VAL A 86 0.16 -13.40 -2.93
N PRO A 87 -0.81 -14.31 -3.10
CA PRO A 87 -2.11 -14.20 -2.46
C PRO A 87 -1.98 -14.14 -0.93
N LEU A 88 -2.88 -13.39 -0.29
CA LEU A 88 -2.93 -13.29 1.16
C LEU A 88 -3.39 -14.59 1.81
N ASP A 89 -2.70 -14.99 2.86
CA ASP A 89 -3.19 -16.08 3.72
C ASP A 89 -4.32 -15.60 4.66
N ALA A 90 -5.04 -16.56 5.26
CA ALA A 90 -6.17 -16.28 6.15
C ALA A 90 -5.79 -15.45 7.39
N LYS A 91 -4.52 -15.45 7.82
CA LYS A 91 -4.03 -14.67 8.97
C LYS A 91 -3.64 -13.25 8.56
N GLU A 92 -3.24 -13.04 7.32
CA GLU A 92 -2.80 -11.75 6.77
C GLU A 92 -3.98 -10.87 6.36
N ARG A 93 -5.06 -11.46 5.82
CA ARG A 93 -6.30 -10.76 5.44
C ARG A 93 -6.84 -9.80 6.51
N PRO A 94 -7.11 -10.24 7.76
CA PRO A 94 -7.63 -9.33 8.79
C PRO A 94 -6.61 -8.25 9.19
N ILE A 95 -5.31 -8.54 9.11
CA ILE A 95 -4.26 -7.55 9.43
C ILE A 95 -4.23 -6.45 8.38
N LEU A 96 -4.30 -6.80 7.09
CA LEU A 96 -4.34 -5.81 6.02
C LEU A 96 -5.63 -4.98 6.08
N LEU A 97 -6.76 -5.63 6.35
CA LEU A 97 -8.04 -4.93 6.55
C LEU A 97 -7.95 -3.90 7.68
N GLU A 98 -7.41 -4.28 8.85
CA GLU A 98 -7.24 -3.37 9.99
C GLU A 98 -6.36 -2.15 9.65
N ILE A 99 -5.23 -2.36 8.93
CA ILE A 99 -4.39 -1.27 8.43
C ILE A 99 -5.17 -0.34 7.48
N ILE A 100 -6.00 -0.89 6.62
CA ILE A 100 -6.77 -0.12 5.64
C ILE A 100 -7.90 0.65 6.33
N GLU A 101 -8.59 0.04 7.29
CA GLU A 101 -9.66 0.66 8.06
C GLU A 101 -9.18 1.87 8.87
N ASP A 102 -8.04 1.74 9.56
CA ASP A 102 -7.44 2.85 10.31
C ASP A 102 -7.10 4.07 9.46
N ARG A 103 -6.92 3.85 8.16
CA ARG A 103 -6.43 4.85 7.19
C ARG A 103 -7.51 5.38 6.27
N HIS A 104 -8.59 4.64 6.06
CA HIS A 104 -9.70 5.00 5.18
C HIS A 104 -10.18 6.43 5.44
N GLU A 105 -10.22 7.27 4.39
CA GLU A 105 -10.62 8.69 4.42
C GLU A 105 -9.81 9.58 5.40
N ARG A 106 -8.70 9.08 5.95
CA ARG A 106 -7.90 9.79 6.96
C ARG A 106 -6.45 9.98 6.55
N LYS A 107 -5.81 8.97 5.96
CA LYS A 107 -4.37 8.95 5.64
C LYS A 107 -4.10 8.14 4.38
N SER A 108 -3.20 8.61 3.53
CA SER A 108 -2.96 8.02 2.22
C SER A 108 -2.11 6.75 2.24
N ILE A 109 -2.39 5.85 1.32
CA ILE A 109 -1.58 4.66 1.04
C ILE A 109 -1.07 4.74 -0.40
N ILE A 110 0.23 4.55 -0.60
CA ILE A 110 0.80 4.17 -1.89
C ILE A 110 0.90 2.64 -1.90
N ILE A 111 0.31 2.01 -2.90
CA ILE A 111 0.44 0.57 -3.14
C ILE A 111 1.17 0.37 -4.46
N THR A 112 2.22 -0.43 -4.45
CA THR A 112 2.79 -0.94 -5.70
C THR A 112 2.39 -2.40 -5.89
N SER A 113 2.07 -2.79 -7.12
CA SER A 113 1.74 -4.18 -7.44
C SER A 113 2.12 -4.53 -8.87
N GLN A 114 2.40 -5.80 -9.14
CA GLN A 114 2.55 -6.30 -10.50
C GLN A 114 1.21 -6.55 -11.18
N TYR A 115 0.15 -6.73 -10.39
CA TYR A 115 -1.18 -7.03 -10.89
C TYR A 115 -2.03 -5.75 -10.93
N PRO A 116 -2.84 -5.55 -11.98
CA PRO A 116 -3.83 -4.48 -11.99
C PRO A 116 -4.88 -4.72 -10.89
N SER A 117 -5.54 -3.65 -10.44
CA SER A 117 -6.50 -3.71 -9.33
C SER A 117 -7.67 -4.66 -9.57
N SER A 118 -8.02 -4.92 -10.84
CA SER A 118 -9.01 -5.92 -11.25
C SER A 118 -8.70 -7.34 -10.76
N ASN A 119 -7.43 -7.66 -10.51
CA ASN A 119 -7.00 -8.98 -10.06
C ASN A 119 -6.84 -9.06 -8.54
N TRP A 120 -6.97 -7.96 -7.81
CA TRP A 120 -6.71 -7.94 -6.37
C TRP A 120 -7.76 -8.70 -5.58
N TYR A 121 -8.98 -8.85 -6.12
CA TYR A 121 -10.03 -9.67 -5.52
C TYR A 121 -9.57 -11.12 -5.28
N ASP A 122 -9.00 -11.74 -6.32
CA ASP A 122 -8.47 -13.10 -6.26
C ASP A 122 -7.25 -13.20 -5.33
N MET A 123 -6.44 -12.13 -5.27
CA MET A 123 -5.25 -12.08 -4.42
C MET A 123 -5.60 -11.96 -2.93
N VAL A 124 -6.75 -11.38 -2.59
CA VAL A 124 -7.26 -11.42 -1.21
C VAL A 124 -7.80 -12.83 -0.90
N GLY A 125 -8.53 -13.44 -1.84
CA GLY A 125 -8.94 -14.85 -1.77
C GLY A 125 -10.10 -15.16 -0.79
N ASP A 126 -10.71 -14.12 -0.20
CA ASP A 126 -11.97 -14.19 0.53
C ASP A 126 -12.89 -13.08 0.01
N PRO A 127 -14.05 -13.40 -0.60
CA PRO A 127 -14.93 -12.42 -1.23
C PRO A 127 -15.35 -11.26 -0.31
N THR A 128 -15.73 -11.58 0.93
CA THR A 128 -16.23 -10.59 1.89
C THR A 128 -15.13 -9.64 2.33
N ILE A 129 -13.94 -10.17 2.61
CA ILE A 129 -12.79 -9.33 2.98
C ILE A 129 -12.28 -8.56 1.75
N ALA A 130 -12.34 -9.15 0.56
CA ALA A 130 -11.94 -8.49 -0.69
C ALA A 130 -12.82 -7.26 -0.94
N ASP A 131 -14.14 -7.39 -0.86
CA ASP A 131 -15.08 -6.27 -0.97
C ASP A 131 -14.73 -5.18 0.06
N ALA A 132 -14.56 -5.56 1.33
CA ALA A 132 -14.23 -4.62 2.39
C ALA A 132 -12.91 -3.86 2.15
N ILE A 133 -11.87 -4.56 1.71
CA ILE A 133 -10.56 -3.97 1.39
C ILE A 133 -10.67 -3.05 0.18
N LEU A 134 -11.23 -3.55 -0.92
CA LEU A 134 -11.22 -2.87 -2.22
C LEU A 134 -12.12 -1.64 -2.22
N ASP A 135 -13.30 -1.69 -1.60
CA ASP A 135 -14.18 -0.53 -1.47
C ASP A 135 -13.47 0.65 -0.80
N ARG A 136 -12.65 0.36 0.23
CA ARG A 136 -11.93 1.38 0.99
C ARG A 136 -10.72 1.93 0.25
N ILE A 137 -9.99 1.11 -0.48
CA ILE A 137 -8.76 1.57 -1.14
C ILE A 137 -8.99 2.13 -2.54
N ILE A 138 -9.94 1.58 -3.31
CA ILE A 138 -10.14 1.93 -4.74
C ILE A 138 -10.92 3.24 -4.89
N HIS A 139 -11.94 3.48 -4.07
CA HIS A 139 -12.91 4.57 -4.32
C HIS A 139 -12.27 5.96 -4.44
N THR A 140 -11.14 6.18 -3.77
CA THR A 140 -10.40 7.45 -3.76
C THR A 140 -9.01 7.36 -4.39
N ALA A 141 -8.70 6.25 -5.07
CA ALA A 141 -7.36 6.01 -5.59
C ALA A 141 -7.09 6.71 -6.93
N HIS A 142 -5.88 7.25 -7.05
CA HIS A 142 -5.25 7.51 -8.33
C HIS A 142 -4.53 6.25 -8.79
N THR A 143 -4.50 5.98 -10.09
CA THR A 143 -3.76 4.83 -10.66
C THR A 143 -2.74 5.31 -11.68
N ILE A 144 -1.51 4.80 -11.55
CA ILE A 144 -0.44 4.94 -12.53
C ILE A 144 -0.05 3.54 -12.97
N GLU A 145 -0.25 3.26 -14.26
CA GLU A 145 0.25 2.04 -14.86
C GLU A 145 1.58 2.35 -15.56
N LEU A 146 2.63 1.63 -15.18
CA LEU A 146 3.97 1.74 -15.75
C LEU A 146 4.17 0.63 -16.78
N TYR A 147 4.54 1.03 -17.98
CA TYR A 147 4.89 0.15 -19.10
C TYR A 147 6.37 0.33 -19.46
N GLY A 148 6.96 -0.70 -20.08
CA GLY A 148 8.32 -0.63 -20.62
C GLY A 148 9.19 -1.81 -20.22
N GLU A 149 10.42 -1.81 -20.73
CA GLU A 149 11.44 -2.79 -20.38
C GLU A 149 11.90 -2.62 -18.93
N SER A 150 12.45 -3.69 -18.37
CA SER A 150 12.97 -3.67 -17.01
C SER A 150 14.12 -2.67 -16.90
N MET A 151 13.99 -1.65 -16.05
CA MET A 151 15.07 -0.71 -15.71
C MET A 151 16.25 -1.35 -14.95
N ARG A 152 16.20 -2.68 -14.74
CA ARG A 152 17.26 -3.49 -14.12
C ARG A 152 18.20 -4.15 -15.13
N SER A 153 17.89 -4.07 -16.43
CA SER A 153 18.72 -4.62 -17.52
C SER A 153 19.85 -3.69 -17.93
#